data_AF-A0A3D3YRM7-F1
#
_entry.id   AF-A0A3D3YRM7-F1
#
_cell.length_a   1.000
_cell.length_b   1.000
_cell.length_c   1.000
_cell.angle_alpha   90.00
_cell.angle_beta   90.00
_cell.angle_gamma   90.00
#
_symmetry.space_group_name_H-M   'P 1'
#
loop_
_entity.id
_entity.type
_entity.pdbx_description
1 polymer ?
#
loop_
_entity_poly.entity_id
_entity_poly.type
_entity_poly.pdbx_seq_one_letter_code
_entity_poly.pdbx_strand_id
1 'polypeptide(L)' 'MAKTLEEMVSQGERKFRAKEPVMGANYDAAKSDMKTSYGELPFGPNTKAAYSAGIDAAKWRMPDIAKWARNWMRKIRR' A
#
# COMPACT_ATOMS: atom_id res chain seq x y z
N MET A 1 -0.40 -33.10 1.47
CA MET A 1 -0.07 -32.82 0.05
C MET A 1 0.49 -31.41 -0.04
N ALA A 2 1.64 -31.21 -0.69
CA ALA A 2 2.14 -29.86 -0.96
C ALA A 2 1.26 -29.20 -2.04
N LYS A 3 1.02 -27.90 -1.91
CA LYS A 3 0.24 -27.14 -2.91
C LYS A 3 1.00 -27.02 -4.22
N THR A 4 0.29 -26.92 -5.33
CA THR A 4 0.88 -26.51 -6.61
C THR A 4 1.25 -25.03 -6.58
N LEU A 5 2.11 -24.60 -7.50
CA LEU A 5 2.48 -23.20 -7.62
C LEU A 5 1.25 -22.31 -7.90
N GLU A 6 0.35 -22.79 -8.76
CA GLU A 6 -0.88 -22.12 -9.15
C GLU A 6 -1.83 -21.97 -7.95
N GLU A 7 -1.95 -23.00 -7.11
CA GLU A 7 -2.73 -22.94 -5.87
C GLU A 7 -2.15 -21.94 -4.86
N MET A 8 -0.81 -21.84 -4.78
CA MET A 8 -0.14 -20.86 -3.93
C MET A 8 -0.38 -19.43 -4.41
N VAL A 9 -0.32 -19.18 -5.73
CA VAL A 9 -0.64 -17.88 -6.33
C VAL A 9 -2.07 -17.49 -6.03
N SER A 10 -3.03 -18.36 -6.33
CA SER A 10 -4.46 -18.10 -6.09
C SER A 10 -4.74 -17.81 -4.62
N GLN A 11 -4.10 -18.53 -3.70
CA GLN A 11 -4.19 -18.24 -2.28
C GLN A 11 -3.66 -16.84 -1.94
N GLY A 12 -2.51 -16.46 -2.51
CA GLY A 12 -1.91 -15.14 -2.29
C GLY A 12 -2.79 -14.00 -2.84
N GLU A 13 -3.32 -14.15 -4.06
CA GLU A 13 -4.24 -13.18 -4.64
C GLU A 13 -5.49 -13.00 -3.77
N ARG A 14 -6.09 -14.10 -3.31
CA ARG A 14 -7.24 -14.04 -2.39
C ARG A 14 -6.91 -13.29 -1.10
N LYS A 15 -5.75 -13.57 -0.50
CA LYS A 15 -5.32 -12.88 0.73
C LYS A 15 -5.08 -11.39 0.49
N PHE A 16 -4.50 -11.01 -0.65
CA PHE A 16 -4.31 -9.60 -1.01
C PHE A 16 -5.64 -8.87 -1.17
N ARG A 17 -6.57 -9.45 -1.94
CA ARG A 17 -7.92 -8.88 -2.12
C ARG A 17 -8.66 -8.74 -0.79
N ALA A 18 -8.56 -9.74 0.09
CA ALA A 18 -9.15 -9.68 1.42
C ALA A 18 -8.58 -8.55 2.30
N LYS A 19 -7.33 -8.14 2.07
CA LYS A 19 -6.69 -7.03 2.80
C LYS A 19 -6.96 -5.66 2.19
N GLU A 20 -7.49 -5.60 0.97
CA GLU A 20 -7.79 -4.36 0.25
C GLU A 20 -8.49 -3.31 1.12
N PRO A 21 -9.62 -3.62 1.77
CA PRO A 21 -10.41 -2.58 2.45
C PRO A 21 -9.67 -2.05 3.68
N VAL A 22 -8.96 -2.93 4.38
CA VAL A 22 -8.21 -2.59 5.60
C VAL A 22 -6.99 -1.73 5.26
N MET A 23 -6.30 -2.02 4.16
CA MET A 23 -5.15 -1.21 3.73
C MET A 23 -5.55 0.21 3.34
N GLY A 24 -6.66 0.37 2.61
CA GLY A 24 -7.20 1.69 2.26
C GLY A 24 -7.62 2.48 3.50
N ALA A 25 -8.40 1.85 4.39
CA ALA A 25 -8.85 2.48 5.63
C ALA A 25 -7.67 2.92 6.53
N ASN A 26 -6.66 2.06 6.69
CA ASN A 26 -5.48 2.38 7.47
C ASN A 26 -4.65 3.51 6.85
N TYR A 27 -4.56 3.57 5.52
CA TYR A 27 -3.89 4.68 4.83
C TYR A 27 -4.59 6.01 5.11
N ASP A 28 -5.91 6.06 5.00
CA ASP A 28 -6.67 7.28 5.24
C ASP A 28 -6.60 7.70 6.73
N ALA A 29 -6.68 6.75 7.66
CA ALA A 29 -6.50 7.01 9.08
C ALA A 29 -5.12 7.60 9.41
N ALA A 30 -4.06 7.11 8.75
CA ALA A 30 -2.69 7.57 8.98
C ALA A 30 -2.43 9.02 8.49
N LYS A 31 -3.28 9.58 7.61
CA LYS A 31 -3.06 10.94 7.07
C LYS A 31 -2.97 12.02 8.15
N SER A 32 -3.75 11.88 9.22
CA SER A 32 -3.70 12.82 10.35
C SER A 32 -2.33 12.79 11.05
N ASP A 33 -1.85 11.59 11.35
CA ASP A 33 -0.57 11.39 12.04
C ASP A 33 0.61 11.85 11.18
N MET A 34 0.53 11.63 9.86
CA MET A 34 1.52 12.10 8.89
C MET A 34 1.66 13.62 8.93
N LYS A 35 0.54 14.35 8.90
CA LYS A 35 0.54 15.82 8.95
C LYS A 35 1.04 16.34 10.29
N THR A 36 0.60 15.73 11.39
CA THR A 36 1.00 16.09 12.74
C THR A 36 2.51 15.95 12.89
N SER A 37 3.04 14.75 12.62
CA SER A 37 4.46 14.45 12.73
C SER A 37 5.32 15.33 11.81
N TYR A 38 4.87 15.60 10.58
CA TYR A 38 5.60 16.49 9.68
C TYR A 38 5.55 17.97 10.13
N GLY A 39 4.46 18.37 10.78
CA GLY A 39 4.28 19.70 11.36
C GLY A 39 5.26 20.02 12.49
N GLU A 40 5.74 19.01 13.21
CA GLU A 40 6.72 19.12 14.30
C GLU A 40 8.17 19.32 13.81
N LEU A 41 8.45 19.01 12.55
CA LEU A 41 9.80 19.14 11.97
C LEU A 41 10.19 20.62 11.79
N PRO A 42 11.49 20.97 11.80
CA PRO A 42 11.95 22.36 11.71
C PRO A 42 11.91 22.95 10.28
N PHE A 43 10.90 22.56 9.48
CA PHE A 43 10.68 23.13 8.15
C PHE A 43 9.91 24.44 8.20
N GLY A 44 10.15 25.29 7.20
CA GLY A 44 9.41 26.54 7.03
C GLY A 44 7.92 26.32 6.74
N PRO A 45 7.07 27.35 6.98
CA PRO A 45 5.62 27.23 6.86
C PRO A 45 5.15 26.83 5.46
N ASN A 46 5.80 27.33 4.40
CA ASN A 46 5.44 27.00 3.02
C ASN A 46 5.63 25.51 2.70
N THR A 47 6.74 24.90 3.16
CA THR A 47 7.02 23.48 2.97
C THR A 47 6.00 22.60 3.71
N LYS A 48 5.66 22.97 4.95
CA LYS A 48 4.64 22.27 5.74
C LYS A 48 3.25 22.35 5.10
N ALA A 49 2.87 23.53 4.62
CA ALA A 49 1.60 23.73 3.92
C ALA A 49 1.53 22.89 2.64
N ALA A 50 2.60 22.90 1.83
CA ALA A 50 2.68 22.08 0.62
C ALA A 50 2.60 20.57 0.92
N TYR A 51 3.27 20.10 1.97
CA TYR A 51 3.17 18.71 2.42
C TYR A 51 1.73 18.35 2.81
N SER A 52 1.09 19.16 3.67
CA SER A 52 -0.29 18.91 4.11
C SER A 52 -1.24 18.83 2.92
N ALA A 53 -1.15 19.79 1.98
CA ALA A 53 -1.95 19.79 0.76
C ALA A 53 -1.70 18.54 -0.10
N GLY A 54 -0.45 18.08 -0.16
CA GLY A 54 -0.08 16.83 -0.81
C GLY A 54 -0.75 15.62 -0.17
N ILE A 55 -0.77 15.53 1.17
CA ILE A 55 -1.45 14.45 1.91
C ILE A 55 -2.97 14.50 1.71
N ASP A 56 -3.57 15.69 1.67
CA ASP A 56 -5.00 15.88 1.38
C ASP A 56 -5.39 15.39 -0.02
N ALA A 57 -4.55 15.69 -1.02
CA ALA A 57 -4.77 15.25 -2.40
C ALA A 57 -4.45 13.77 -2.63
N ALA A 58 -3.68 13.14 -1.73
CA ALA A 58 -3.19 11.80 -1.92
C ALA A 58 -4.30 10.75 -1.78
N LYS A 59 -4.31 9.79 -2.71
CA LYS A 59 -5.27 8.69 -2.75
C LYS A 59 -4.53 7.38 -2.63
N TRP A 60 -5.05 6.51 -1.76
CA TRP A 60 -4.58 5.14 -1.71
C TRP A 60 -4.81 4.45 -3.05
N ARG A 61 -3.85 3.61 -3.47
CA ARG A 61 -3.93 2.80 -4.69
C ARG A 61 -3.62 1.36 -4.33
N MET A 62 -4.53 0.47 -4.69
CA MET A 62 -4.31 -0.96 -4.54
C MET A 62 -3.09 -1.40 -5.35
N PRO A 63 -2.17 -2.20 -4.78
CA PRO A 63 -1.11 -2.82 -5.55
C PRO A 63 -1.65 -3.65 -6.72
N ASP A 64 -0.93 -3.65 -7.84
CA ASP A 64 -1.28 -4.49 -8.99
C ASP A 64 -1.02 -5.96 -8.66
N ILE A 65 -2.08 -6.65 -8.20
CA ILE A 65 -2.05 -8.06 -7.80
C ILE A 65 -1.66 -8.96 -8.97
N ALA A 66 -2.12 -8.66 -10.18
CA ALA A 66 -1.82 -9.47 -11.35
C ALA A 66 -0.32 -9.38 -11.72
N LYS A 67 0.27 -8.19 -11.62
CA LYS A 67 1.72 -8.00 -11.76
C LYS A 67 2.49 -8.75 -10.67
N TRP A 68 2.02 -8.71 -9.43
CA TRP A 68 2.61 -9.49 -8.34
C TRP A 68 2.59 -11.00 -8.66
N ALA A 69 1.43 -11.54 -9.06
CA ALA A 69 1.27 -12.96 -9.39
C ALA A 69 2.24 -13.41 -10.50
N ARG A 70 2.29 -12.67 -11.63
CA ARG A 70 3.21 -12.96 -12.74
C ARG A 70 4.67 -12.97 -12.30
N ASN A 71 5.09 -11.98 -11.50
CA ASN A 71 6.46 -11.87 -11.03
C ASN A 71 6.84 -12.96 -10.04
N TRP A 72 5.92 -13.28 -9.12
CA TRP A 72 6.13 -14.31 -8.12
C TRP A 72 6.25 -15.69 -8.77
N MET A 73 5.32 -16.05 -9.68
CA MET A 73 5.43 -17.29 -10.46
C MET A 73 6.76 -17.40 -11.20
N ARG A 74 7.18 -16.32 -11.88
CA ARG A 74 8.47 -16.28 -12.59
C ARG A 74 9.66 -16.48 -11.66
N LYS A 75 9.61 -15.97 -10.43
CA LYS A 75 10.70 -16.09 -9.45
C LYS A 75 10.80 -17.50 -8.88
N ILE A 76 9.66 -18.14 -8.57
CA ILE A 76 9.65 -19.46 -7.93
C ILE A 76 9.90 -20.60 -8.93
N ARG A 77 9.61 -20.40 -10.22
CA ARG A 77 9.93 -21.37 -11.28
C ARG A 77 11.42 -21.43 -11.67
N ARG A 78 12.23 -20.50 -11.19
CA ARG A 78 13.70 -20.48 -11.41
C ARG A 78 14.38 -21.34 -10.37
#